data_AF-A0AAW7HSU8-F1
#
_entry.id   AF-A0AAW7HSU8-F1
#
_cell.length_a   1.000
_cell.length_b   1.000
_cell.length_c   1.000
_cell.angle_alpha   90.00
_cell.angle_beta   90.00
_cell.angle_gamma   90.00
#
_symmetry.space_group_name_H-M   'P 1'
#
loop_
_entity.id
_entity.type
_entity.pdbx_description
1 polymer ?
#
loop_
_entity_poly.entity_id
_entity_poly.type
_entity_poly.pdbx_seq_one_letter_code
_entity_poly.pdbx_strand_id
1 'polypeptide(L)'
;MGLKVLLLGTVLGLLGGCASPSPTMKLNQPPLEVTMAELGKYWVQDGEVPPFEPVGGAPAKRPVKGHVEIRYLIDSNGNLFSPQILASEPPGVLDLIALSALAKTSYRVSEQNPQAIPVRVVGRYEIEVE
;
A
#
# COMPACT_ATOMS: atom_id res chain seq x y z
N MET A 1 17.46 -19.16 65.91
CA MET A 1 18.25 -18.99 64.67
C MET A 1 17.32 -18.44 63.60
N GLY A 2 17.38 -17.13 63.35
CA GLY A 2 16.46 -16.44 62.43
C GLY A 2 16.90 -16.58 60.98
N LEU A 3 16.05 -17.17 60.15
CA LEU A 3 16.26 -17.36 58.72
C LEU A 3 16.09 -16.01 57.99
N LYS A 4 17.20 -15.49 57.44
CA LYS A 4 17.21 -14.27 56.61
C LYS A 4 16.65 -14.60 55.22
N VAL A 5 15.44 -14.14 54.92
CA VAL A 5 14.89 -14.19 53.56
C VAL A 5 15.37 -12.95 52.81
N LEU A 6 16.31 -13.17 51.88
CA LEU A 6 16.83 -12.13 50.99
C LEU A 6 15.86 -11.98 49.80
N LEU A 7 15.09 -10.90 49.78
CA LEU A 7 14.25 -10.52 48.63
C LEU A 7 15.11 -9.81 47.59
N LEU A 8 15.59 -10.55 46.58
CA LEU A 8 16.18 -9.99 45.36
C LEU A 8 15.06 -9.87 44.32
N GLY A 9 14.52 -8.66 44.18
CA GLY A 9 13.49 -8.33 43.20
C GLY A 9 14.07 -8.28 41.78
N THR A 10 13.65 -9.22 40.95
CA THR A 10 13.81 -9.19 39.48
C THR A 10 12.92 -8.11 38.88
N VAL A 11 13.51 -7.01 38.39
CA VAL A 11 12.82 -6.05 37.51
C VAL A 11 12.94 -6.57 36.09
N LEU A 12 11.88 -7.26 35.62
CA LEU A 12 11.75 -7.69 34.24
C LEU A 12 11.12 -6.53 33.43
N GLY A 13 11.96 -5.71 32.81
CA GLY A 13 11.52 -4.65 31.90
C GLY A 13 10.94 -5.25 30.62
N LEU A 14 9.62 -5.23 30.50
CA LEU A 14 8.88 -5.56 29.29
C LEU A 14 9.25 -4.55 28.18
N LEU A 15 10.16 -4.96 27.29
CA LEU A 15 10.35 -4.34 25.97
C LEU A 15 9.16 -4.73 25.08
N GLY A 16 7.99 -4.15 25.36
CA GLY A 16 6.86 -4.18 24.44
C GLY A 16 7.12 -3.19 23.31
N GLY A 17 7.70 -3.67 22.21
CA GLY A 17 7.85 -2.88 21.00
C GLY A 17 6.50 -2.38 20.52
N CYS A 18 6.37 -1.08 20.29
CA CYS A 18 5.19 -0.49 19.67
C CYS A 18 5.13 -0.95 18.20
N ALA A 19 4.53 -2.10 17.93
CA ALA A 19 4.00 -2.38 16.61
C ALA A 19 2.80 -1.44 16.42
N SER A 20 2.96 -0.37 15.63
CA SER A 20 1.82 0.40 15.16
C SER A 20 0.86 -0.56 14.43
N PRO A 21 -0.42 -0.64 14.81
CA PRO A 21 -1.34 -1.54 14.15
C PRO A 21 -1.47 -1.13 12.68
N SER A 22 -1.27 -2.10 11.76
CA SER A 22 -1.59 -1.89 10.35
C SER A 22 -3.05 -1.43 10.23
N PRO A 23 -3.36 -0.50 9.32
CA PRO A 23 -4.73 -0.02 9.16
C PRO A 23 -5.67 -1.20 8.87
N THR A 24 -6.73 -1.32 9.65
CA THR A 24 -7.81 -2.27 9.38
C THR A 24 -8.67 -1.73 8.25
N MET A 25 -8.92 -2.55 7.22
CA MET A 25 -9.78 -2.19 6.09
C MET A 25 -11.16 -1.73 6.57
N LYS A 26 -11.61 -0.56 6.10
CA LYS A 26 -12.92 -0.01 6.44
C LYS A 26 -13.78 0.16 5.19
N LEU A 27 -14.91 -0.54 5.13
CA LEU A 27 -15.87 -0.44 4.06
C LEU A 27 -17.22 0.00 4.64
N ASN A 28 -17.73 1.15 4.21
CA ASN A 28 -19.08 1.59 4.57
C ASN A 28 -20.18 0.97 3.70
N GLN A 29 -19.79 0.40 2.55
CA GLN A 29 -20.63 -0.36 1.62
C GLN A 29 -19.74 -1.26 0.75
N PRO A 30 -20.32 -2.19 -0.04
CA PRO A 30 -19.54 -2.97 -1.01
C PRO A 30 -18.75 -2.07 -1.97
N PRO A 31 -17.49 -2.43 -2.31
CA PRO A 31 -16.69 -1.64 -3.25
C PRO A 31 -17.31 -1.59 -4.63
N LEU A 32 -17.30 -0.40 -5.25
CA LEU A 32 -17.69 -0.24 -6.64
C LEU A 32 -16.50 -0.59 -7.54
N GLU A 33 -16.72 -1.41 -8.56
CA GLU A 33 -15.73 -1.66 -9.62
C GLU A 33 -15.68 -0.44 -10.54
N VAL A 34 -14.50 0.17 -10.69
CA VAL A 34 -14.29 1.36 -11.52
C VAL A 34 -13.07 1.21 -12.42
N THR A 35 -13.11 1.88 -13.57
CA THR A 35 -11.92 2.01 -14.41
C THR A 35 -10.96 3.08 -13.87
N MET A 36 -9.69 3.05 -14.28
CA MET A 36 -8.72 4.09 -13.93
C MET A 36 -9.19 5.50 -14.38
N ALA A 37 -9.90 5.59 -15.51
CA ALA A 37 -10.46 6.85 -15.99
C ALA A 37 -11.60 7.40 -15.11
N GLU A 38 -12.31 6.52 -14.39
CA GLU A 38 -13.40 6.90 -13.49
C GLU A 38 -12.93 7.15 -12.06
N LEU A 39 -11.74 6.68 -11.70
CA LEU A 39 -11.21 6.74 -10.34
C LEU A 39 -11.31 8.15 -9.74
N GLY A 40 -10.96 9.19 -10.50
CA GLY A 40 -11.00 10.59 -10.05
C GLY A 40 -12.38 11.11 -9.61
N LYS A 41 -13.48 10.44 -10.02
CA LYS A 41 -14.84 10.74 -9.53
C LYS A 41 -15.03 10.29 -8.08
N TYR A 42 -14.22 9.36 -7.60
CA TYR A 42 -14.34 8.75 -6.28
C TYR A 42 -13.19 9.12 -5.34
N TRP A 43 -11.97 9.02 -5.84
CA TRP A 43 -10.73 9.19 -5.10
C TRP A 43 -9.73 9.95 -5.95
N VAL A 44 -9.13 10.98 -5.39
CA VAL A 44 -8.10 11.79 -6.05
C VAL A 44 -6.78 11.50 -5.37
N GLN A 45 -5.74 11.22 -6.17
CA GLN A 45 -4.40 11.03 -5.64
C GLN A 45 -3.97 12.29 -4.86
N ASP A 46 -3.45 12.05 -3.66
CA ASP A 46 -2.99 13.10 -2.76
C ASP A 46 -1.47 13.19 -2.79
N GLY A 47 -0.96 14.40 -3.07
CA GLY A 47 0.47 14.65 -3.27
C GLY A 47 0.98 14.34 -4.68
N GLU A 48 2.30 14.42 -4.83
CA GLU A 48 3.00 14.12 -6.07
C GLU A 48 3.05 12.60 -6.32
N VAL A 49 3.16 12.22 -7.59
CA VAL A 49 3.40 10.82 -7.96
C VAL A 49 4.77 10.44 -7.39
N PRO A 50 4.83 9.44 -6.49
CA PRO A 50 6.11 9.05 -5.90
C PRO A 50 7.02 8.52 -7.01
N PRO A 51 8.34 8.83 -6.97
CA PRO A 51 9.26 8.27 -7.93
C PRO A 51 9.26 6.75 -7.81
N PHE A 52 9.29 6.08 -8.97
CA PHE A 52 9.43 4.62 -9.09
C PHE A 52 10.87 4.21 -8.74
N GLU A 53 11.26 4.41 -7.48
CA GLU A 53 12.54 3.93 -6.97
C GLU A 53 12.44 2.42 -6.70
N PRO A 54 13.34 1.60 -7.26
CA PRO A 54 13.30 0.16 -7.06
C PRO A 54 13.59 -0.21 -5.60
N VAL A 55 12.54 -0.51 -4.84
CA VAL A 55 12.69 -1.24 -3.58
C VAL A 55 13.07 -2.67 -3.96
N GLY A 56 14.16 -3.21 -3.40
CA GLY A 56 14.68 -4.53 -3.79
C GLY A 56 15.71 -4.54 -4.92
N GLY A 57 16.08 -3.36 -5.44
CA GLY A 57 17.15 -3.19 -6.43
C GLY A 57 16.63 -3.00 -7.86
N ALA A 58 17.44 -2.35 -8.70
CA ALA A 58 17.11 -2.13 -10.11
C ALA A 58 17.11 -3.45 -10.91
N PRO A 59 16.36 -3.54 -12.02
CA PRO A 59 16.43 -4.69 -12.93
C PRO A 59 17.87 -4.97 -13.36
N ALA A 60 18.21 -6.27 -13.49
CA ALA A 60 19.58 -6.71 -13.77
C ALA A 60 20.13 -6.23 -15.12
N LYS A 61 19.24 -5.95 -16.08
CA LYS A 61 19.58 -5.36 -17.38
C LYS A 61 18.76 -4.09 -17.53
N ARG A 62 19.38 -3.01 -18.01
CA ARG A 62 18.74 -1.72 -18.29
C ARG A 62 19.14 -1.23 -19.69
N PRO A 63 18.31 -0.45 -20.39
CA PRO A 63 17.00 0.03 -19.94
C PRO A 63 15.94 -1.08 -19.96
N VAL A 64 14.94 -0.96 -19.09
CA VAL A 64 13.72 -1.79 -19.13
C VAL A 64 12.53 -0.87 -19.33
N LYS A 65 11.73 -1.18 -20.35
CA LYS A 65 10.47 -0.51 -20.62
C LYS A 65 9.35 -1.53 -20.63
N GLY A 66 8.23 -1.18 -20.06
CA GLY A 66 7.15 -2.11 -19.90
C GLY A 66 5.95 -1.55 -19.15
N HIS A 67 5.07 -2.45 -18.72
CA HIS A 67 3.89 -2.07 -17.97
C HIS A 67 3.52 -3.12 -16.93
N VAL A 68 2.77 -2.67 -15.93
CA VAL A 68 2.16 -3.53 -14.91
C VAL A 68 0.69 -3.17 -14.75
N GLU A 69 -0.18 -4.17 -14.74
CA GLU A 69 -1.60 -4.04 -14.43
C GLU A 69 -1.85 -4.51 -12.99
N ILE A 70 -2.36 -3.61 -12.15
CA ILE A 70 -2.58 -3.87 -10.74
C ILE A 70 -4.05 -3.65 -10.41
N ARG A 71 -4.69 -4.67 -9.85
CA ARG A 71 -5.97 -4.54 -9.16
C ARG A 71 -5.73 -4.17 -7.71
N TYR A 72 -6.43 -3.17 -7.20
CA TYR A 72 -6.36 -2.80 -5.78
C TYR A 72 -7.68 -2.22 -5.30
N LEU A 73 -7.84 -2.18 -3.97
CA LEU A 73 -8.98 -1.58 -3.29
C LEU A 73 -8.56 -0.26 -2.64
N ILE A 74 -9.39 0.77 -2.78
CA ILE A 74 -9.34 1.96 -1.92
C ILE A 74 -10.53 1.87 -0.98
N ASP A 75 -10.25 1.81 0.33
CA ASP A 75 -11.27 1.70 1.37
C ASP A 75 -11.95 3.05 1.64
N SER A 76 -12.98 3.08 2.49
CA SER A 76 -13.73 4.31 2.81
C SER A 76 -12.92 5.36 3.59
N ASN A 77 -11.67 5.08 3.95
CA ASN A 77 -10.75 6.05 4.54
C ASN A 77 -9.68 6.52 3.53
N GLY A 78 -9.68 6.02 2.30
CA GLY A 78 -8.67 6.34 1.28
C GLY A 78 -7.41 5.48 1.36
N ASN A 79 -7.41 4.42 2.17
CA ASN A 79 -6.28 3.51 2.29
C ASN A 79 -6.31 2.43 1.21
N LEU A 80 -5.13 2.06 0.71
CA LEU A 80 -4.94 1.00 -0.27
C LEU A 80 -4.87 -0.38 0.38
N PHE A 81 -5.59 -1.35 -0.20
CA PHE A 81 -5.57 -2.73 0.24
C PHE A 81 -5.54 -3.72 -0.93
N SER A 82 -5.07 -4.93 -0.61
CA SER A 82 -5.12 -6.11 -1.47
C SER A 82 -4.63 -5.87 -2.91
N PRO A 83 -3.44 -5.28 -3.12
CA PRO A 83 -2.89 -5.14 -4.47
C PRO A 83 -2.61 -6.53 -5.06
N GLN A 84 -3.02 -6.72 -6.31
CA GLN A 84 -2.84 -7.95 -7.07
C GLN A 84 -2.35 -7.61 -8.47
N ILE A 85 -1.19 -8.17 -8.85
CA ILE A 85 -0.72 -8.10 -10.25
C ILE A 85 -1.62 -8.97 -11.11
N LEU A 86 -2.21 -8.37 -12.16
CA LEU A 86 -3.01 -9.07 -13.16
C LEU A 86 -2.18 -9.40 -14.41
N ALA A 87 -1.31 -8.49 -14.81
CA ALA A 87 -0.41 -8.63 -15.95
C ALA A 87 0.86 -7.80 -15.72
N SER A 88 1.96 -8.23 -16.33
CA SER A 88 3.24 -7.53 -16.29
C SER A 88 4.05 -7.87 -17.52
N GLU A 89 4.62 -6.87 -18.16
CA GLU A 89 5.54 -7.01 -19.28
C GLU A 89 6.76 -6.12 -19.04
N PRO A 90 7.99 -6.64 -18.96
CA PRO A 90 8.33 -8.07 -18.97
C PRO A 90 7.83 -8.77 -17.69
N PRO A 91 7.37 -10.04 -17.76
CA PRO A 91 6.78 -10.74 -16.62
C PRO A 91 7.68 -10.74 -15.38
N GLY A 92 7.17 -10.21 -14.27
CA GLY A 92 7.83 -10.22 -12.95
C GLY A 92 8.96 -9.22 -12.77
N VAL A 93 9.39 -8.51 -13.83
CA VAL A 93 10.56 -7.63 -13.79
C VAL A 93 10.23 -6.29 -13.12
N LEU A 94 9.03 -5.77 -13.36
CA LEU A 94 8.61 -4.43 -12.92
C LEU A 94 7.64 -4.47 -11.73
N ASP A 95 7.20 -5.66 -11.30
CA ASP A 95 6.15 -5.86 -10.30
C ASP A 95 6.47 -5.17 -8.97
N LEU A 96 7.68 -5.40 -8.43
CA LEU A 96 8.07 -4.84 -7.14
C LEU A 96 8.20 -3.31 -7.19
N ILE A 97 8.66 -2.77 -8.33
CA ILE A 97 8.77 -1.33 -8.57
C ILE A 97 7.35 -0.72 -8.58
N ALA A 98 6.43 -1.34 -9.32
CA ALA A 98 5.05 -0.89 -9.42
C ALA A 98 4.30 -0.96 -8.08
N LEU A 99 4.44 -2.08 -7.34
CA LEU A 99 3.85 -2.25 -6.02
C LEU A 99 4.41 -1.26 -4.99
N SER A 100 5.70 -0.96 -5.07
CA SER A 100 6.35 -0.01 -4.15
C SER A 100 5.88 1.42 -4.39
N ALA A 101 5.69 1.83 -5.65
CA ALA A 101 5.11 3.13 -5.97
C ALA A 101 3.63 3.20 -5.55
N LEU A 102 2.86 2.13 -5.78
CA LEU A 102 1.47 2.05 -5.33
C LEU A 102 1.38 2.16 -3.80
N ALA A 103 2.26 1.50 -3.05
CA ALA A 103 2.30 1.57 -1.58
C ALA A 103 2.61 2.99 -1.04
N LYS A 104 3.30 3.83 -1.82
CA LYS A 104 3.56 5.23 -1.49
C LYS A 104 2.41 6.17 -1.91
N THR A 105 1.43 5.67 -2.64
CA THR A 105 0.30 6.48 -3.14
C THR A 105 -0.72 6.68 -2.03
N SER A 106 -1.13 7.94 -1.83
CA SER A 106 -2.24 8.28 -0.93
C SER A 106 -3.41 8.83 -1.72
N TYR A 107 -4.63 8.64 -1.22
CA TYR A 107 -5.84 9.15 -1.84
C TYR A 107 -6.63 9.98 -0.85
N ARG A 108 -7.17 11.10 -1.34
CA ARG A 108 -8.22 11.86 -0.66
C ARG A 108 -9.55 11.62 -1.36
N VAL A 109 -10.63 11.77 -0.60
CA VAL A 109 -11.98 11.66 -1.14
C VAL A 109 -12.23 12.73 -2.19
N SER A 110 -12.85 12.35 -3.31
CA SER A 110 -13.28 13.30 -4.34
C SER A 110 -14.49 14.10 -3.86
N GLU A 111 -14.63 15.36 -4.29
CA GLU A 111 -15.84 16.17 -4.01
C GLU A 111 -17.11 15.52 -4.57
N GLN A 112 -16.96 14.68 -5.60
CA GLN A 112 -18.06 13.91 -6.22
C GLN A 112 -18.40 12.62 -5.46
N ASN A 113 -17.67 12.29 -4.39
CA ASN A 113 -17.87 11.11 -3.57
C ASN A 113 -18.00 11.47 -2.07
N PRO A 114 -18.98 12.31 -1.69
CA PRO A 114 -19.15 12.75 -0.29
C PRO A 114 -19.43 11.60 0.68
N GLN A 115 -19.86 10.44 0.15
CA GLN A 115 -20.10 9.23 0.95
C GLN A 115 -18.84 8.38 1.14
N ALA A 116 -17.69 8.74 0.59
CA ALA A 116 -16.46 7.95 0.64
C ALA A 116 -16.69 6.48 0.23
N ILE A 117 -17.40 6.30 -0.89
CA ILE A 117 -17.67 4.99 -1.48
C ILE A 117 -16.33 4.32 -1.79
N PRO A 118 -16.06 3.13 -1.22
CA PRO A 118 -14.85 2.39 -1.52
C PRO A 118 -14.91 1.88 -2.95
N VAL A 119 -13.75 1.78 -3.60
CA VAL A 119 -13.67 1.34 -5.00
C VAL A 119 -12.64 0.25 -5.18
N ARG A 120 -12.91 -0.66 -6.10
CA ARG A 120 -11.91 -1.54 -6.68
C ARG A 120 -11.58 -1.06 -8.08
N VAL A 121 -10.29 -0.92 -8.36
CA VAL A 121 -9.80 -0.39 -9.63
C VAL A 121 -8.73 -1.31 -10.19
N VAL A 122 -8.69 -1.39 -11.52
CA VAL A 122 -7.56 -1.97 -12.27
C VAL A 122 -6.81 -0.82 -12.93
N GLY A 123 -5.56 -0.61 -12.48
CA GLY A 123 -4.66 0.39 -13.02
C GLY A 123 -3.59 -0.22 -13.90
N ARG A 124 -3.34 0.40 -15.04
CA ARG A 124 -2.22 0.08 -15.93
C ARG A 124 -1.16 1.17 -15.79
N TYR A 125 0.05 0.78 -15.41
CA TYR A 125 1.18 1.68 -15.18
C TYR A 125 2.27 1.38 -16.19
N GLU A 126 2.56 2.34 -17.06
CA GLU A 126 3.72 2.29 -17.94
C GLU A 126 4.96 2.71 -17.13
N ILE A 127 6.02 1.89 -17.18
CA ILE A 127 7.23 2.06 -16.37
C ILE A 127 8.46 1.96 -17.28
N GLU A 128 9.38 2.90 -17.08
CA GLU A 128 10.67 2.95 -17.77
C GLU A 128 11.76 3.12 -16.73
N VAL A 129 12.75 2.24 -16.77
CA VAL A 129 13.90 2.23 -15.86
C VAL A 129 15.17 2.32 -16.70
N GLU A 130 15.85 3.46 -16.60
CA GLU A 130 17.12 3.79 -17.27
C GLU A 130 18.35 3.18 -16.57
#